data_AF-A0A960JWG5-F1
#
_entry.id   AF-A0A960JWG5-F1
#
_cell.length_a   1.000
_cell.length_b   1.000
_cell.length_c   1.000
_cell.angle_alpha   90.00
_cell.angle_beta   90.00
_cell.angle_gamma   90.00
#
_symmetry.space_group_name_H-M   'P 1'
#
loop_
_entity.id
_entity.type
_entity.pdbx_description
1 polymer ?
#
loop_
_entity_poly.entity_id
_entity_poly.type
_entity_poly.pdbx_seq_one_letter_code
_entity_poly.pdbx_strand_id
1 'polypeptide(L)'
;MQRPRKILSFSGPPKGHSGADWLKKLAHRVLGVIFGLFLFLPFLGLVWLTVRTSFRFGNLLPLACLGFIGLFGLNLVVQNLLGRSDQEGFFYTGLDRLLRRGSPVLTMGAPGVLFLDLLQTLVHGTIKDRTRSLGLMTAWLTWLLVVAVHEVGHLLAARGAGLEPIRWIAGPLDFQLCGHRWRLGLSREWISAVGGWVQVRHDTHNISAVQALRFAAGGPLASALLLAVFLFWNPYPLEQVLKIPLFPKGAVFSVGILYSVFLLAFNLLPVNRGPGRLSTDGYQILAAYRALRRERGGKS
;
A
#
# COMPACT_ATOMS: atom_id res chain seq x y z
N MET A 1 -17.05 19.32 16.59
CA MET A 1 -17.02 18.18 15.64
C MET A 1 -18.11 18.36 14.60
N GLN A 2 -17.78 18.82 13.39
CA GLN A 2 -18.74 18.94 12.30
C GLN A 2 -18.96 17.56 11.66
N ARG A 3 -20.22 17.16 11.49
CA ARG A 3 -20.59 15.93 10.75
C ARG A 3 -20.14 16.08 9.28
N PRO A 4 -19.62 15.01 8.64
CA PRO A 4 -19.28 15.08 7.23
C PRO A 4 -20.53 15.42 6.40
N ARG A 5 -20.42 16.44 5.54
CA ARG A 5 -21.45 16.77 4.54
C ARG A 5 -21.71 15.52 3.69
N LYS A 6 -22.99 15.15 3.53
CA LYS A 6 -23.43 14.11 2.59
C LYS A 6 -22.85 14.44 1.21
N ILE A 7 -21.96 13.59 0.72
CA ILE A 7 -21.50 13.62 -0.67
C ILE A 7 -22.73 13.25 -1.51
N LEU A 8 -23.20 14.18 -2.33
CA LEU A 8 -24.25 13.95 -3.32
C LEU A 8 -23.75 12.91 -4.33
N SER A 9 -24.09 11.64 -4.10
CA SER A 9 -23.91 10.60 -5.11
C SER A 9 -25.10 10.65 -6.06
N PHE A 10 -24.86 11.02 -7.31
CA PHE A 10 -25.85 10.87 -8.38
C PHE A 10 -26.07 9.37 -8.66
N SER A 11 -27.12 8.80 -8.08
CA SER A 11 -27.60 7.46 -8.44
C SER A 11 -28.48 7.58 -9.69
N GLY A 12 -27.86 7.42 -10.86
CA GLY A 12 -28.62 7.14 -12.08
C GLY A 12 -29.37 5.80 -11.98
N PRO A 13 -30.37 5.56 -12.85
CA PRO A 13 -31.14 4.31 -12.86
C PRO A 13 -30.21 3.09 -13.02
N PRO A 14 -30.54 1.93 -12.43
CA PRO A 14 -29.73 0.73 -12.50
C PRO A 14 -29.63 0.29 -13.96
N LYS A 15 -28.50 0.63 -14.61
CA LYS A 15 -28.19 0.14 -15.95
C LYS A 15 -28.13 -1.38 -15.88
N GLY A 16 -28.96 -2.05 -16.69
CA GLY A 16 -28.95 -3.50 -16.84
C GLY A 16 -27.51 -3.98 -16.96
N HIS A 17 -27.12 -4.89 -16.07
CA HIS A 17 -25.75 -5.36 -15.98
C HIS A 17 -25.38 -6.04 -17.30
N SER A 18 -24.57 -5.36 -18.10
CA SER A 18 -23.99 -5.97 -19.29
C SER A 18 -23.17 -7.19 -18.88
N GLY A 19 -23.13 -8.25 -19.71
CA GLY A 19 -22.30 -9.43 -19.43
C GLY A 19 -20.83 -9.09 -19.16
N ALA A 20 -20.34 -7.97 -19.72
CA ALA A 20 -19.01 -7.43 -19.46
C ALA A 20 -18.79 -6.93 -18.01
N ASP A 21 -19.82 -6.41 -17.35
CA ASP A 21 -19.71 -5.96 -15.95
C ASP A 21 -19.68 -7.15 -14.99
N TRP A 22 -20.39 -8.22 -15.31
CA TRP A 22 -20.31 -9.47 -14.56
C TRP A 22 -18.92 -10.10 -14.65
N LEU A 23 -18.33 -10.18 -15.85
CA LEU A 23 -16.98 -10.70 -16.04
C LEU A 23 -15.93 -9.88 -15.28
N LYS A 24 -16.03 -8.55 -15.27
CA LYS A 24 -15.13 -7.68 -14.48
C LYS A 24 -15.25 -7.92 -12.98
N LYS A 25 -16.48 -8.03 -12.47
CA LYS A 25 -16.72 -8.34 -11.05
C LYS A 25 -16.14 -9.70 -10.69
N LEU A 26 -16.32 -10.71 -11.54
CA LEU A 26 -15.77 -12.04 -11.34
C LEU A 26 -14.23 -12.02 -11.33
N ALA A 27 -13.61 -11.37 -12.32
CA ALA A 27 -12.15 -11.25 -12.39
C ALA A 27 -11.58 -10.56 -11.15
N HIS A 28 -12.24 -9.50 -10.65
CA HIS A 28 -11.82 -8.83 -9.42
C HIS A 28 -11.89 -9.75 -8.21
N ARG A 29 -12.96 -10.56 -8.09
CA ARG A 29 -13.10 -11.55 -7.01
C ARG A 29 -12.02 -12.63 -7.07
N VAL A 30 -11.77 -13.16 -8.26
CA VAL A 30 -10.71 -14.17 -8.47
C VAL A 30 -9.34 -13.60 -8.09
N LEU A 31 -9.01 -12.40 -8.56
CA LEU A 31 -7.77 -11.71 -8.17
C LEU A 31 -7.69 -11.47 -6.67
N GLY A 32 -8.79 -11.07 -6.02
CA GLY A 32 -8.86 -10.89 -4.57
C GLY A 32 -8.63 -12.19 -3.79
N VAL A 33 -9.16 -13.31 -4.27
CA VAL A 33 -8.91 -14.64 -3.69
C VAL A 33 -7.45 -15.05 -3.87
N ILE A 34 -6.89 -14.91 -5.08
CA ILE A 34 -5.48 -15.25 -5.36
C ILE A 34 -4.56 -14.43 -4.47
N PHE A 35 -4.81 -13.12 -4.37
CA PHE A 35 -4.03 -12.23 -3.53
C PHE A 35 -4.19 -12.56 -2.03
N GLY A 36 -5.41 -12.86 -1.60
CA GLY A 36 -5.67 -13.30 -0.23
C GLY A 36 -4.95 -14.59 0.14
N LEU A 37 -4.94 -15.58 -0.76
CA LEU A 37 -4.18 -16.83 -0.59
C LEU A 37 -2.68 -16.58 -0.57
N PHE A 38 -2.17 -15.70 -1.45
CA PHE A 38 -0.77 -15.32 -1.47
C PHE A 38 -0.30 -14.71 -0.14
N LEU A 39 -1.16 -13.98 0.56
CA LEU A 39 -0.86 -13.44 1.89
C LEU A 39 -1.07 -14.45 3.02
N PHE A 40 -2.07 -15.34 2.89
CA PHE A 40 -2.44 -16.29 3.95
C PHE A 40 -1.55 -17.54 4.01
N LEU A 41 -1.17 -18.11 2.87
CA LEU A 41 -0.39 -19.34 2.82
C LEU A 41 1.01 -19.22 3.46
N PRO A 42 1.77 -18.13 3.27
CA PRO A 42 3.04 -17.93 3.96
C PRO A 42 2.89 -17.91 5.49
N PHE A 43 1.79 -17.34 6.00
CA PHE A 43 1.49 -17.37 7.43
C PHE A 43 1.29 -18.81 7.94
N LEU A 44 0.48 -19.62 7.26
CA LEU A 44 0.28 -21.02 7.62
C LEU A 44 1.59 -21.82 7.60
N GLY A 45 2.41 -21.62 6.56
CA GLY A 45 3.74 -22.25 6.45
C GLY A 45 4.65 -21.86 7.62
N LEU A 46 4.61 -20.59 8.06
CA LEU A 46 5.42 -20.11 9.17
C LEU A 46 4.91 -20.60 10.53
N VAL A 47 3.59 -20.69 10.73
CA VAL A 47 2.98 -21.32 11.92
C VAL A 47 3.44 -22.77 12.02
N TRP A 48 3.33 -23.52 10.93
CA TRP A 48 3.77 -24.92 10.89
C TRP A 48 5.26 -25.07 11.20
N LEU A 49 6.11 -24.24 10.60
CA LEU A 49 7.56 -24.22 10.90
C LEU A 49 7.82 -23.92 12.37
N THR A 50 7.13 -22.92 12.94
CA THR A 50 7.33 -22.48 14.33
C THR A 50 6.91 -23.56 15.33
N VAL A 51 5.80 -24.25 15.07
CA VAL A 51 5.35 -25.40 15.87
C VAL A 51 6.38 -26.53 15.82
N ARG A 52 7.02 -26.76 14.66
CA ARG A 52 7.98 -27.84 14.46
C ARG A 52 9.36 -27.57 15.09
N THR A 53 9.84 -26.33 15.13
CA THR A 53 11.23 -26.00 15.52
C THR A 53 11.41 -25.58 16.99
N SER A 54 10.51 -26.02 17.88
CA SER A 54 10.42 -25.61 19.29
C SER A 54 10.05 -24.14 19.47
N PHE A 55 8.97 -23.91 20.21
CA PHE A 55 8.42 -22.58 20.48
C PHE A 55 9.40 -21.74 21.30
N ARG A 56 10.06 -20.77 20.67
CA ARG A 56 10.88 -19.77 21.37
C ARG A 56 10.12 -18.45 21.38
N PHE A 57 10.19 -17.71 22.48
CA PHE A 57 9.52 -16.41 22.62
C PHE A 57 9.90 -15.43 21.49
N GLY A 58 11.15 -15.48 21.02
CA GLY A 58 11.60 -14.67 19.86
C GLY A 58 10.88 -14.99 18.54
N ASN A 59 10.22 -16.16 18.41
CA ASN A 59 9.43 -16.50 17.23
C ASN A 59 7.99 -15.99 17.31
N LEU A 60 7.47 -15.66 18.50
CA LEU A 60 6.09 -15.19 18.69
C LEU A 60 5.81 -13.91 17.91
N LEU A 61 6.82 -13.06 17.82
CA LEU A 61 6.68 -11.72 17.33
C LEU A 61 6.59 -11.68 15.78
N PRO A 62 7.50 -12.34 15.02
CA PRO A 62 7.28 -12.62 13.60
C PRO A 62 5.97 -13.36 13.33
N LEU A 63 5.60 -14.31 14.20
CA LEU A 63 4.35 -15.07 14.07
C LEU A 63 3.13 -14.17 14.23
N ALA A 64 3.15 -13.20 15.15
CA ALA A 64 2.06 -12.25 15.34
C ALA A 64 1.92 -11.30 14.15
N CYS A 65 3.02 -10.76 13.61
CA CYS A 65 2.99 -9.92 12.42
C CYS A 65 2.49 -10.66 11.18
N LEU A 66 3.04 -11.85 10.93
CA LEU A 66 2.58 -12.69 9.81
C LEU A 66 1.18 -13.22 10.05
N GLY A 67 0.78 -13.44 11.30
CA GLY A 67 -0.60 -13.79 11.65
C GLY A 67 -1.57 -12.67 11.34
N PHE A 68 -1.18 -11.42 11.56
CA PHE A 68 -1.98 -10.28 11.17
C PHE A 68 -2.12 -10.18 9.64
N ILE A 69 -1.02 -10.34 8.89
CA ILE A 69 -1.04 -10.39 7.42
C ILE A 69 -1.86 -11.58 6.91
N GLY A 70 -1.73 -12.74 7.56
CA GLY A 70 -2.45 -13.95 7.23
C GLY A 70 -3.95 -13.82 7.49
N LEU A 71 -4.35 -13.26 8.62
CA LEU A 71 -5.76 -12.97 8.94
C LEU A 71 -6.35 -11.96 7.95
N PHE A 72 -5.57 -10.97 7.51
CA PHE A 72 -5.98 -10.07 6.44
C PHE A 72 -6.16 -10.81 5.10
N GLY A 73 -5.21 -11.67 4.73
CA GLY A 73 -5.29 -12.53 3.54
C GLY A 73 -6.52 -13.44 3.56
N LEU A 74 -6.78 -14.10 4.69
CA LEU A 74 -7.97 -14.93 4.91
C LEU A 74 -9.25 -14.11 4.78
N ASN A 75 -9.28 -12.89 5.33
CA ASN A 75 -10.41 -11.99 5.18
C ASN A 75 -10.67 -11.64 3.72
N LEU A 76 -9.63 -11.33 2.93
CA LEU A 76 -9.77 -11.10 1.49
C LEU A 76 -10.35 -12.31 0.76
N VAL A 77 -9.86 -13.53 1.05
CA VAL A 77 -10.41 -14.76 0.46
C VAL A 77 -11.90 -14.88 0.78
N VAL A 78 -12.26 -14.77 2.06
CA VAL A 78 -13.66 -14.92 2.51
C VAL A 78 -14.56 -13.85 1.88
N GLN A 79 -14.17 -12.57 1.91
CA GLN A 79 -15.02 -11.50 1.37
C GLN A 79 -15.19 -11.62 -0.14
N ASN A 80 -14.12 -11.97 -0.88
CA ASN A 80 -14.21 -12.11 -2.35
C ASN A 80 -15.04 -13.34 -2.77
N LEU A 81 -14.97 -14.46 -2.02
CA LEU A 81 -15.85 -15.62 -2.24
C LEU A 81 -17.31 -15.28 -1.96
N LEU A 82 -17.58 -14.52 -0.89
CA LEU A 82 -18.94 -14.08 -0.53
C LEU A 82 -19.44 -12.92 -1.39
N GLY A 83 -18.58 -12.34 -2.24
CA GLY A 83 -18.90 -11.17 -3.05
C GLY A 83 -19.19 -9.91 -2.22
N ARG A 84 -18.68 -9.85 -0.99
CA ARG A 84 -18.85 -8.74 -0.05
C ARG A 84 -17.69 -7.75 -0.14
N SER A 85 -17.89 -6.60 0.48
CA SER A 85 -16.87 -5.57 0.61
C SER A 85 -15.80 -6.02 1.61
N ASP A 86 -14.51 -5.80 1.29
CA ASP A 86 -13.40 -6.10 2.20
C ASP A 86 -13.59 -5.50 3.60
N GLN A 87 -14.13 -4.27 3.68
CA GLN A 87 -14.37 -3.52 4.92
C GLN A 87 -15.48 -4.12 5.81
N GLU A 88 -16.38 -4.92 5.24
CA GLU A 88 -17.41 -5.64 6.00
C GLU A 88 -16.86 -6.92 6.64
N GLY A 89 -15.61 -7.23 6.34
CA GLY A 89 -14.95 -8.43 6.82
C GLY A 89 -14.67 -8.41 8.32
N PHE A 90 -14.52 -9.62 8.87
CA PHE A 90 -14.23 -9.84 10.29
C PHE A 90 -12.93 -9.13 10.70
N PHE A 91 -11.96 -9.03 9.79
CA PHE A 91 -10.69 -8.38 10.06
C PHE A 91 -10.86 -6.89 10.34
N TYR A 92 -11.53 -6.16 9.44
CA TYR A 92 -11.78 -4.73 9.63
C TYR A 92 -12.75 -4.45 10.78
N THR A 93 -13.76 -5.30 10.97
CA THR A 93 -14.68 -5.19 12.11
C THR A 93 -13.93 -5.40 13.44
N GLY A 94 -13.05 -6.39 13.50
CA GLY A 94 -12.19 -6.65 14.66
C GLY A 94 -11.23 -5.49 14.91
N LEU A 95 -10.55 -5.02 13.86
CA LEU A 95 -9.64 -3.90 13.91
C LEU A 95 -10.32 -2.61 14.37
N ASP A 96 -11.49 -2.28 13.81
CA ASP A 96 -12.27 -1.10 14.17
C ASP A 96 -12.70 -1.15 15.65
N ARG A 97 -13.14 -2.31 16.15
CA ARG A 97 -13.42 -2.48 17.58
C ARG A 97 -12.17 -2.27 18.45
N LEU A 98 -11.02 -2.73 17.98
CA LEU A 98 -9.74 -2.62 18.69
C LEU A 98 -9.18 -1.19 18.65
N LEU A 99 -9.35 -0.48 17.52
CA LEU A 99 -8.95 0.92 17.31
C LEU A 99 -9.89 1.90 18.01
N ARG A 100 -11.20 1.65 18.05
CA ARG A 100 -12.18 2.48 18.80
C ARG A 100 -11.92 2.50 20.30
N ARG A 101 -11.23 1.49 20.83
CA ARG A 101 -10.74 1.49 22.21
C ARG A 101 -9.54 2.42 22.44
N GLY A 102 -9.11 3.16 21.42
CA GLY A 102 -8.09 4.21 21.53
C GLY A 102 -6.70 3.67 21.81
N SER A 103 -6.41 2.39 21.55
CA SER A 103 -5.11 1.81 21.89
C SER A 103 -4.02 2.32 20.94
N PRO A 104 -3.06 3.13 21.42
CA PRO A 104 -1.91 3.58 20.62
C PRO A 104 -0.97 2.43 20.24
N VAL A 105 -1.13 1.25 20.86
CA VAL A 105 -0.35 0.05 20.59
C VAL A 105 -0.58 -0.45 19.16
N LEU A 106 -1.80 -0.30 18.64
CA LEU A 106 -2.05 -0.59 17.25
C LEU A 106 -1.26 0.34 16.35
N THR A 107 -1.02 1.60 16.76
CA THR A 107 -0.30 2.62 15.98
C THR A 107 1.20 2.33 15.74
N MET A 108 1.72 1.29 16.38
CA MET A 108 3.11 0.86 16.24
C MET A 108 3.26 -0.54 15.63
N GLY A 109 2.17 -1.21 15.23
CA GLY A 109 2.10 -2.64 14.88
C GLY A 109 3.39 -3.25 14.29
N ALA A 110 3.68 -3.05 13.00
CA ALA A 110 4.89 -3.62 12.39
C ALA A 110 6.22 -2.94 12.82
N PRO A 111 6.37 -1.60 12.80
CA PRO A 111 7.62 -0.94 13.21
C PRO A 111 8.03 -1.20 14.66
N GLY A 112 7.09 -1.08 15.59
CA GLY A 112 7.32 -1.30 17.01
C GLY A 112 7.69 -2.75 17.30
N VAL A 113 7.04 -3.69 16.63
CA VAL A 113 7.43 -5.11 16.66
C VAL A 113 8.86 -5.29 16.16
N LEU A 114 9.20 -4.80 14.97
CA LEU A 114 10.56 -4.95 14.42
C LEU A 114 11.61 -4.25 15.30
N PHE A 115 11.24 -3.14 15.93
CA PHE A 115 12.12 -2.43 16.85
C PHE A 115 12.33 -3.23 18.15
N LEU A 116 11.29 -3.82 18.72
CA LEU A 116 11.40 -4.69 19.89
C LEU A 116 12.21 -5.97 19.58
N ASP A 117 12.02 -6.57 18.40
CA ASP A 117 12.84 -7.69 17.91
C ASP A 117 14.32 -7.29 17.82
N LEU A 118 14.61 -6.13 17.25
CA LEU A 118 15.96 -5.59 17.18
C LEU A 118 16.54 -5.35 18.57
N LEU A 119 15.80 -4.73 19.50
CA LEU A 119 16.27 -4.54 20.87
C LEU A 119 16.53 -5.87 21.57
N GLN A 120 15.63 -6.83 21.45
CA GLN A 120 15.78 -8.15 22.06
C GLN A 120 17.02 -8.88 21.52
N THR A 121 17.26 -8.83 20.20
CA THR A 121 18.43 -9.48 19.59
C THR A 121 19.73 -8.74 19.88
N LEU A 122 19.71 -7.42 20.06
CA LEU A 122 20.87 -6.67 20.53
C LEU A 122 21.29 -7.09 21.94
N VAL A 123 20.31 -7.30 22.84
CA VAL A 123 20.58 -7.66 24.24
C VAL A 123 20.92 -9.15 24.40
N HIS A 124 20.19 -10.05 23.73
CA HIS A 124 20.25 -11.49 24.00
C HIS A 124 20.62 -12.36 22.78
N GLY A 125 20.69 -11.77 21.59
CA GLY A 125 20.86 -12.51 20.34
C GLY A 125 22.32 -12.80 19.99
N THR A 126 22.53 -13.86 19.21
CA THR A 126 23.80 -14.14 18.54
C THR A 126 24.07 -13.11 17.43
N ILE A 127 25.30 -13.07 16.89
CA ILE A 127 25.62 -12.24 15.72
C ILE A 127 24.67 -12.51 14.54
N LYS A 128 24.31 -13.79 14.35
CA LYS A 128 23.38 -14.22 13.30
C LYS A 128 21.97 -13.66 13.53
N ASP A 129 21.50 -13.67 14.77
CA ASP A 129 20.19 -13.12 15.13
C ASP A 129 20.14 -11.61 14.92
N ARG A 130 21.17 -10.88 15.38
CA ARG A 130 21.30 -9.43 15.18
C ARG A 130 21.30 -9.06 13.69
N THR A 131 22.06 -9.81 12.89
CA THR A 131 22.14 -9.60 11.43
C THR A 131 20.76 -9.78 10.80
N ARG A 132 20.03 -10.82 11.19
CA ARG A 132 18.67 -11.09 10.69
C ARG A 132 17.71 -9.96 11.07
N SER A 133 17.67 -9.53 12.33
CA SER A 133 16.78 -8.46 12.79
C SER A 133 17.10 -7.13 12.11
N LEU A 134 18.39 -6.80 11.95
CA LEU A 134 18.81 -5.64 11.16
C LEU A 134 18.37 -5.75 9.70
N GLY A 135 18.49 -6.93 9.09
CA GLY A 135 18.00 -7.17 7.72
C GLY A 135 16.49 -6.98 7.59
N LEU A 136 15.69 -7.46 8.56
CA LEU A 136 14.24 -7.28 8.58
C LEU A 136 13.84 -5.81 8.77
N MET A 137 14.50 -5.10 9.69
CA MET A 137 14.29 -3.66 9.87
C MET A 137 14.64 -2.90 8.60
N THR A 138 15.77 -3.25 7.96
CA THR A 138 16.22 -2.64 6.71
C THR A 138 15.22 -2.90 5.58
N ALA A 139 14.68 -4.13 5.47
CA ALA A 139 13.65 -4.47 4.50
C ALA A 139 12.39 -3.60 4.69
N TRP A 140 11.95 -3.44 5.92
CA TRP A 140 10.77 -2.63 6.25
C TRP A 140 10.99 -1.14 5.98
N LEU A 141 12.15 -0.58 6.36
CA LEU A 141 12.51 0.80 6.04
C LEU A 141 12.63 1.04 4.53
N THR A 142 13.19 0.08 3.80
CA THR A 142 13.31 0.13 2.34
C THR A 142 11.93 0.17 1.70
N TRP A 143 10.99 -0.61 2.20
CA TRP A 143 9.62 -0.56 1.73
C TRP A 143 8.95 0.80 1.97
N LEU A 144 9.09 1.37 3.17
CA LEU A 144 8.59 2.71 3.45
C LEU A 144 9.21 3.76 2.51
N LEU A 145 10.50 3.63 2.20
CA LEU A 145 11.17 4.50 1.24
C LEU A 145 10.55 4.37 -0.16
N VAL A 146 10.28 3.14 -0.62
CA VAL A 146 9.64 2.89 -1.93
C VAL A 146 8.26 3.55 -2.01
N VAL A 147 7.44 3.39 -0.96
CA VAL A 147 6.13 4.03 -0.86
C VAL A 147 6.27 5.56 -0.81
N ALA A 148 7.19 6.09 0.01
CA ALA A 148 7.40 7.52 0.14
C ALA A 148 7.81 8.16 -1.19
N VAL A 149 8.73 7.54 -1.93
CA VAL A 149 9.18 8.04 -3.25
C VAL A 149 8.03 8.01 -4.26
N HIS A 150 7.22 6.95 -4.27
CA HIS A 150 6.02 6.87 -5.11
C HIS A 150 5.07 8.06 -4.85
N GLU A 151 4.73 8.30 -3.59
CA GLU A 151 3.81 9.38 -3.24
C GLU A 151 4.42 10.78 -3.45
N VAL A 152 5.74 10.93 -3.27
CA VAL A 152 6.46 12.16 -3.65
C VAL A 152 6.34 12.40 -5.15
N GLY A 153 6.34 11.36 -5.99
CA GLY A 153 6.05 11.45 -7.41
C GLY A 153 4.71 12.11 -7.70
N HIS A 154 3.63 11.70 -7.01
CA HIS A 154 2.33 12.36 -7.09
C HIS A 154 2.36 13.80 -6.61
N LEU A 155 3.06 14.10 -5.52
CA LEU A 155 3.18 15.45 -4.97
C LEU A 155 3.87 16.41 -5.96
N LEU A 156 4.98 15.97 -6.56
CA LEU A 156 5.71 16.76 -7.56
C LEU A 156 4.88 16.92 -8.83
N ALA A 157 4.22 15.86 -9.30
CA ALA A 157 3.35 15.92 -10.46
C ALA A 157 2.12 16.83 -10.24
N ALA A 158 1.54 16.83 -9.03
CA ALA A 158 0.47 17.75 -8.65
C ALA A 158 0.94 19.20 -8.80
N ARG A 159 2.08 19.56 -8.20
CA ARG A 159 2.64 20.91 -8.29
C ARG A 159 2.96 21.30 -9.74
N GLY A 160 3.58 20.41 -10.51
CA GLY A 160 3.87 20.63 -11.93
C GLY A 160 2.62 20.73 -12.81
N ALA A 161 1.47 20.25 -12.33
CA ALA A 161 0.16 20.39 -12.97
C ALA A 161 -0.62 21.63 -12.49
N GLY A 162 -0.04 22.45 -11.59
CA GLY A 162 -0.73 23.60 -10.99
C GLY A 162 -1.81 23.22 -9.97
N LEU A 163 -1.74 22.00 -9.41
CA LEU A 163 -2.60 21.54 -8.32
C LEU A 163 -1.92 21.84 -6.98
N GLU A 164 -2.69 22.18 -5.94
CA GLU A 164 -2.18 22.45 -4.61
C GLU A 164 -2.24 21.17 -3.74
N PRO A 165 -1.13 20.43 -3.52
CA PRO A 165 -1.15 19.31 -2.60
C PRO A 165 -1.38 19.81 -1.17
N ILE A 166 -2.38 19.26 -0.49
CA ILE A 166 -2.77 19.64 0.89
C ILE A 166 -2.51 18.55 1.91
N ARG A 167 -2.31 17.31 1.47
CA ARG A 167 -1.97 16.20 2.36
C ARG A 167 -1.13 15.18 1.61
N TRP A 168 -0.13 14.62 2.28
CA TRP A 168 0.72 13.56 1.78
C TRP A 168 0.89 12.54 2.89
N ILE A 169 0.46 11.30 2.63
CA ILE A 169 0.63 10.20 3.56
C ILE A 169 1.50 9.14 2.89
N ALA A 170 2.53 8.70 3.61
CA ALA A 170 3.38 7.58 3.22
C ALA A 170 3.69 6.72 4.44
N GLY A 171 3.09 5.53 4.50
CA GLY A 171 3.21 4.70 5.67
C GLY A 171 2.58 5.36 6.91
N PRO A 172 3.32 5.44 8.03
CA PRO A 172 2.85 6.11 9.24
C PRO A 172 2.97 7.64 9.17
N LEU A 173 3.69 8.20 8.19
CA LEU A 173 3.93 9.64 8.12
C LEU A 173 2.73 10.33 7.45
N ASP A 174 2.22 11.38 8.09
CA ASP A 174 1.12 12.22 7.58
C ASP A 174 1.58 13.67 7.57
N PHE A 175 1.78 14.22 6.39
CA PHE A 175 2.10 15.63 6.19
C PHE A 175 0.85 16.34 5.72
N GLN A 176 0.37 17.30 6.50
CA GLN A 176 -0.82 18.08 6.18
C GLN A 176 -0.49 19.56 6.06
N LEU A 177 -1.00 20.22 5.03
CA LEU A 177 -0.90 21.66 4.87
C LEU A 177 -1.91 22.35 5.80
N CYS A 178 -1.41 23.06 6.82
CA CYS A 178 -2.20 23.85 7.75
C CYS A 178 -1.90 25.34 7.55
N GLY A 179 -2.78 26.05 6.83
CA GLY A 179 -2.49 27.40 6.35
C GLY A 179 -1.39 27.35 5.29
N HIS A 180 -0.26 27.98 5.55
CA HIS A 180 0.91 28.00 4.65
C HIS A 180 2.06 27.09 5.10
N ARG A 181 1.87 26.27 6.13
CA ARG A 181 2.93 25.41 6.68
C ARG A 181 2.53 23.94 6.63
N TRP A 182 3.46 23.09 6.23
CA TRP A 182 3.33 21.64 6.36
C TRP A 182 3.52 21.26 7.83
N ARG A 183 2.58 20.49 8.37
CA ARG A 183 2.68 19.89 9.69
C ARG A 183 2.88 18.39 9.54
N LEU A 184 3.89 17.87 10.22
CA LEU A 184 4.13 16.44 10.36
C LEU A 184 3.25 15.89 11.49
N GLY A 185 2.54 14.81 11.19
CA GLY A 185 1.80 14.00 12.12
C GLY A 185 1.99 12.51 11.83
N LEU A 186 1.34 11.68 12.65
CA LEU A 186 1.27 10.24 12.43
C LEU A 186 -0.13 9.88 11.93
N SER A 187 -0.18 9.11 10.84
CA SER A 187 -1.44 8.58 10.33
C SER A 187 -2.04 7.59 11.32
N ARG A 188 -3.33 7.75 11.61
CA ARG A 188 -4.10 6.78 12.40
C ARG A 188 -4.62 5.62 11.56
N GLU A 189 -4.53 5.73 10.25
CA GLU A 189 -5.04 4.73 9.32
C GLU A 189 -3.98 3.65 9.13
N TRP A 190 -4.14 2.52 9.81
CA TRP A 190 -3.23 1.37 9.72
C TRP A 190 -3.06 0.84 8.30
N ILE A 191 -4.08 0.99 7.47
CA ILE A 191 -4.02 0.66 6.04
C ILE A 191 -3.01 1.56 5.33
N SER A 192 -2.88 2.83 5.73
CA SER A 192 -1.86 3.72 5.21
C SER A 192 -0.47 3.35 5.70
N ALA A 193 -0.31 2.63 6.82
CA ALA A 193 1.00 2.09 7.19
C ALA A 193 1.57 1.15 6.12
N VAL A 194 0.71 0.64 5.22
CA VAL A 194 1.07 -0.26 4.11
C VAL A 194 1.08 0.42 2.74
N GLY A 195 0.70 1.69 2.66
CA GLY A 195 0.62 2.41 1.39
C GLY A 195 0.74 3.91 1.58
N GLY A 196 0.21 4.66 0.64
CA GLY A 196 0.22 6.11 0.72
C GLY A 196 -0.90 6.70 -0.11
N TRP A 197 -1.02 8.01 -0.02
CA TRP A 197 -1.83 8.80 -0.93
C TRP A 197 -1.48 10.28 -0.83
N VAL A 198 -1.72 11.00 -1.92
CA VAL A 198 -1.67 12.46 -1.98
C VAL A 198 -3.07 13.03 -2.14
N GLN A 199 -3.41 14.02 -1.32
CA GLN A 199 -4.58 14.86 -1.49
C GLN A 199 -4.20 16.18 -2.12
N VAL A 200 -4.97 16.61 -3.11
CA VAL A 200 -4.87 17.94 -3.70
C VAL A 200 -6.13 18.76 -3.38
N ARG A 201 -5.96 20.05 -3.09
CA ARG A 201 -7.04 21.03 -3.12
C ARG A 201 -7.30 21.39 -4.56
N HIS A 202 -8.58 21.53 -4.88
CA HIS A 202 -9.00 22.00 -6.17
C HIS A 202 -10.21 22.91 -5.98
N ASP A 203 -10.05 24.19 -6.31
CA ASP A 203 -11.05 25.23 -6.05
C ASP A 203 -12.15 25.26 -7.14
N THR A 204 -11.95 24.57 -8.27
CA THR A 204 -12.92 24.49 -9.36
C THR A 204 -13.48 23.09 -9.53
N HIS A 205 -14.67 22.93 -10.12
CA HIS A 205 -15.27 21.60 -10.33
C HIS A 205 -14.57 20.77 -11.43
N ASN A 206 -13.59 21.31 -12.17
CA ASN A 206 -13.03 20.65 -13.35
C ASN A 206 -11.50 20.60 -13.33
N ILE A 207 -10.92 19.52 -12.79
CA ILE A 207 -9.53 19.16 -13.08
C ILE A 207 -9.47 18.78 -14.57
N SER A 208 -8.60 19.43 -15.35
CA SER A 208 -8.46 19.09 -16.77
C SER A 208 -7.92 17.66 -16.94
N ALA A 209 -8.27 16.99 -18.04
CA ALA A 209 -7.79 15.64 -18.30
C ALA A 209 -6.26 15.54 -18.33
N VAL A 210 -5.57 16.60 -18.78
CA VAL A 210 -4.10 16.67 -18.76
C VAL A 210 -3.55 16.74 -17.34
N GLN A 211 -4.13 17.56 -16.46
CA GLN A 211 -3.71 17.66 -15.06
C GLN A 211 -3.93 16.34 -14.32
N ALA A 212 -5.09 15.71 -14.52
CA ALA A 212 -5.40 14.41 -13.93
C ALA A 212 -4.42 13.33 -14.41
N LEU A 213 -4.09 13.31 -15.70
CA LEU A 213 -3.13 12.36 -16.27
C LEU A 213 -1.73 12.56 -15.68
N ARG A 214 -1.24 13.81 -15.60
CA ARG A 214 0.06 14.13 -15.00
C ARG A 214 0.11 13.70 -13.54
N PHE A 215 -0.90 14.07 -12.76
CA PHE A 215 -0.99 13.71 -11.35
C PHE A 215 -0.95 12.19 -11.16
N ALA A 216 -1.81 11.44 -11.87
CA ALA A 216 -1.89 9.98 -11.75
C ALA A 216 -0.62 9.25 -12.25
N ALA A 217 0.07 9.79 -13.25
CA ALA A 217 1.33 9.21 -13.73
C ALA A 217 2.53 9.46 -12.80
N GLY A 218 2.44 10.44 -11.90
CA GLY A 218 3.54 10.86 -11.05
C GLY A 218 4.14 9.74 -10.20
N GLY A 219 3.29 8.98 -9.48
CA GLY A 219 3.73 7.88 -8.64
C GLY A 219 4.40 6.74 -9.41
N PRO A 220 3.75 6.15 -10.43
CA PRO A 220 4.36 5.10 -11.25
C PRO A 220 5.70 5.50 -11.88
N LEU A 221 5.83 6.75 -12.37
CA LEU A 221 7.08 7.24 -12.93
C LEU A 221 8.18 7.32 -11.86
N ALA A 222 7.88 7.83 -10.67
CA ALA A 222 8.84 7.89 -9.56
C ALA A 222 9.27 6.48 -9.10
N SER A 223 8.34 5.53 -9.02
CA SER A 223 8.65 4.13 -8.72
C SER A 223 9.52 3.47 -9.78
N ALA A 224 9.28 3.75 -11.06
CA ALA A 224 10.11 3.23 -12.16
C ALA A 224 11.55 3.80 -12.10
N LEU A 225 11.70 5.09 -11.80
CA LEU A 225 13.01 5.72 -11.60
C LEU A 225 13.74 5.12 -10.38
N LEU A 226 13.05 4.91 -9.27
CA LEU A 226 13.64 4.28 -8.09
C LEU A 226 14.06 2.83 -8.37
N LEU A 227 13.26 2.06 -9.10
CA LEU A 227 13.63 0.73 -9.56
C LEU A 227 14.91 0.76 -10.41
N ALA A 228 15.03 1.72 -11.34
CA ALA A 228 16.23 1.89 -12.15
C ALA A 228 17.46 2.21 -11.27
N VAL A 229 17.31 3.05 -10.24
CA VAL A 229 18.38 3.32 -9.26
C VAL A 229 18.79 2.04 -8.54
N PHE A 230 17.84 1.27 -8.01
CA PHE A 230 18.17 0.01 -7.34
C PHE A 230 18.85 -0.98 -8.27
N LEU A 231 18.41 -1.11 -9.52
CA LEU A 231 19.04 -2.01 -10.49
C LEU A 231 20.44 -1.56 -10.88
N PHE A 232 20.63 -0.25 -11.12
CA PHE A 232 21.92 0.30 -11.56
C PHE A 232 22.97 0.32 -10.45
N TRP A 233 22.57 0.59 -9.19
CA TRP A 233 23.48 0.70 -8.05
C TRP A 233 23.63 -0.60 -7.26
N ASN A 234 22.90 -1.65 -7.63
CA ASN A 234 22.98 -2.95 -6.97
C ASN A 234 24.35 -3.60 -7.24
N PRO A 235 25.19 -3.82 -6.21
CA PRO A 235 26.52 -4.42 -6.39
C PRO A 235 26.47 -5.94 -6.59
N TYR A 236 25.30 -6.56 -6.46
CA TYR A 236 25.14 -8.01 -6.52
C TYR A 236 24.56 -8.46 -7.88
N PRO A 237 24.99 -9.60 -8.44
CA PRO A 237 24.34 -10.18 -9.62
C PRO A 237 22.84 -10.43 -9.38
N LEU A 238 21.98 -10.18 -10.37
CA LEU A 238 20.51 -10.28 -10.22
C LEU A 238 20.07 -11.68 -9.76
N GLU A 239 20.74 -12.73 -10.20
CA GLU A 239 20.53 -14.12 -9.78
C GLU A 239 20.80 -14.37 -8.29
N GLN A 240 21.63 -13.53 -7.66
CA GLN A 240 21.94 -13.58 -6.23
C GLN A 240 20.98 -12.70 -5.42
N VAL A 241 20.38 -11.68 -6.02
CA VAL A 241 19.46 -10.75 -5.34
C VAL A 241 18.35 -11.49 -4.59
N LEU A 242 17.79 -12.57 -5.16
CA LEU A 242 16.77 -13.39 -4.50
C LEU A 242 17.31 -14.42 -3.51
N LYS A 243 18.62 -14.67 -3.53
CA LYS A 243 19.31 -15.70 -2.72
C LYS A 243 20.10 -15.10 -1.56
N ILE A 244 20.35 -13.79 -1.55
CA ILE A 244 21.12 -13.14 -0.49
C ILE A 244 20.32 -13.27 0.82
N PRO A 245 20.85 -13.98 1.84
CA PRO A 245 20.25 -13.96 3.17
C PRO A 245 20.16 -12.50 3.62
N LEU A 246 19.16 -12.15 4.44
CA LEU A 246 18.84 -10.80 4.94
C LEU A 246 20.01 -10.11 5.68
N PHE A 247 21.13 -9.87 5.01
CA PHE A 247 22.18 -8.97 5.39
C PHE A 247 21.74 -7.55 5.03
N PRO A 248 21.99 -6.53 5.87
CA PRO A 248 21.42 -5.20 5.68
C PRO A 248 21.64 -4.63 4.27
N LYS A 249 22.86 -4.72 3.73
CA LYS A 249 23.18 -4.21 2.38
C LYS A 249 22.42 -4.96 1.28
N GLY A 250 22.40 -6.29 1.33
CA GLY A 250 21.65 -7.09 0.37
C GLY A 250 20.14 -6.85 0.48
N ALA A 251 19.64 -6.70 1.71
CA ALA A 251 18.23 -6.44 1.97
C ALA A 251 17.75 -5.16 1.30
N VAL A 252 18.50 -4.03 1.36
CA VAL A 252 18.08 -2.79 0.68
C VAL A 252 17.83 -3.01 -0.81
N PHE A 253 18.77 -3.63 -1.53
CA PHE A 253 18.64 -3.80 -2.97
C PHE A 253 17.60 -4.86 -3.34
N SER A 254 17.66 -6.04 -2.72
CA SER A 254 16.72 -7.13 -3.03
C SER A 254 15.27 -6.75 -2.74
N VAL A 255 15.05 -6.16 -1.57
CA VAL A 255 13.72 -5.73 -1.14
C VAL A 255 13.28 -4.51 -1.92
N GLY A 256 14.19 -3.56 -2.17
CA GLY A 256 13.93 -2.37 -2.98
C GLY A 256 13.50 -2.71 -4.40
N ILE A 257 14.21 -3.60 -5.08
CA ILE A 257 13.86 -4.08 -6.43
C ILE A 257 12.49 -4.77 -6.39
N LEU A 258 12.33 -5.77 -5.51
CA LEU A 258 11.10 -6.58 -5.45
C LEU A 258 9.86 -5.71 -5.17
N TYR A 259 9.95 -4.81 -4.19
CA TYR A 259 8.84 -3.93 -3.86
C TYR A 259 8.60 -2.86 -4.90
N SER A 260 9.62 -2.32 -5.55
CA SER A 260 9.41 -1.35 -6.63
C SER A 260 8.72 -2.00 -7.83
N VAL A 261 9.11 -3.23 -8.21
CA VAL A 261 8.42 -4.01 -9.24
C VAL A 261 6.98 -4.28 -8.84
N PHE A 262 6.76 -4.77 -7.62
CA PHE A 262 5.41 -5.08 -7.12
C PHE A 262 4.52 -3.84 -7.09
N LEU A 263 5.00 -2.73 -6.51
CA LEU A 263 4.25 -1.49 -6.39
C LEU A 263 3.92 -0.91 -7.77
N LEU A 264 4.90 -0.90 -8.69
CA LEU A 264 4.70 -0.43 -10.06
C LEU A 264 3.67 -1.29 -10.80
N ALA A 265 3.84 -2.62 -10.78
CA ALA A 265 2.93 -3.54 -11.45
C ALA A 265 1.50 -3.40 -10.92
N PHE A 266 1.35 -3.36 -9.60
CA PHE A 266 0.04 -3.26 -8.96
C PHE A 266 -0.65 -1.91 -9.24
N ASN A 267 0.08 -0.80 -9.13
CA ASN A 267 -0.49 0.52 -9.39
C ASN A 267 -0.79 0.76 -10.87
N LEU A 268 -0.11 0.11 -11.81
CA LEU A 268 -0.42 0.22 -13.24
C LEU A 268 -1.64 -0.62 -13.66
N LEU A 269 -2.12 -1.57 -12.84
CA LEU A 269 -3.35 -2.30 -13.15
C LEU A 269 -4.55 -1.33 -13.15
N PRO A 270 -5.46 -1.36 -14.15
CA PRO A 270 -6.58 -0.43 -14.23
C PRO A 270 -7.77 -0.86 -13.35
N VAL A 271 -7.55 -0.93 -12.03
CA VAL A 271 -8.54 -1.40 -11.04
C VAL A 271 -9.23 -0.23 -10.35
N ASN A 272 -10.55 -0.12 -10.56
CA ASN A 272 -11.43 0.77 -9.79
C ASN A 272 -11.98 0.02 -8.58
N ARG A 273 -11.78 0.58 -7.38
CA ARG A 273 -12.26 -0.02 -6.13
C ARG A 273 -13.66 0.47 -5.72
N GLY A 274 -14.28 1.36 -6.48
CA GLY A 274 -15.61 1.90 -6.21
C GLY A 274 -15.61 3.21 -5.42
N PRO A 275 -16.80 3.74 -5.09
CA PRO A 275 -16.96 5.04 -4.43
C PRO A 275 -16.30 5.06 -3.05
N GLY A 276 -15.56 6.14 -2.76
CA GLY A 276 -14.90 6.33 -1.46
C GLY A 276 -13.66 5.44 -1.25
N ARG A 277 -13.19 4.73 -2.28
CA ARG A 277 -11.95 3.95 -2.22
C ARG A 277 -10.91 4.50 -3.18
N LEU A 278 -9.65 4.45 -2.77
CA LEU A 278 -8.52 4.80 -3.62
C LEU A 278 -8.47 3.82 -4.80
N SER A 279 -8.64 4.37 -6.01
CA SER A 279 -8.40 3.62 -7.25
C SER A 279 -6.91 3.57 -7.51
N THR A 280 -6.47 2.49 -8.14
CA THR A 280 -5.10 2.38 -8.67
C THR A 280 -4.78 3.51 -9.64
N ASP A 281 -3.51 3.87 -9.76
CA ASP A 281 -3.05 4.91 -10.67
C ASP A 281 -3.36 4.57 -12.13
N GLY A 282 -3.20 3.31 -12.53
CA GLY A 282 -3.48 2.81 -13.86
C GLY A 282 -4.93 3.04 -14.26
N TYR A 283 -5.87 2.92 -13.31
CA TYR A 283 -7.27 3.26 -13.56
C TYR A 283 -7.43 4.77 -13.80
N GLN A 284 -6.80 5.60 -12.96
CA GLN A 284 -6.85 7.06 -13.07
C GLN A 284 -6.21 7.57 -14.37
N ILE A 285 -5.06 7.01 -14.75
CA ILE A 285 -4.35 7.27 -16.02
C ILE A 285 -5.27 6.93 -17.19
N LEU A 286 -5.87 5.73 -17.21
CA LEU A 286 -6.76 5.31 -18.29
C LEU A 286 -8.01 6.20 -18.39
N ALA A 287 -8.59 6.58 -17.25
CA ALA A 287 -9.74 7.47 -17.20
C ALA A 287 -9.40 8.87 -17.73
N ALA A 288 -8.28 9.44 -17.28
CA ALA A 288 -7.78 10.74 -17.74
C ALA A 288 -7.44 10.73 -19.24
N TYR A 289 -6.79 9.67 -19.73
CA TYR A 289 -6.50 9.52 -21.15
C TYR A 289 -7.77 9.46 -22.01
N ARG A 290 -8.80 8.74 -21.56
CA ARG A 290 -10.10 8.69 -22.26
C ARG A 290 -10.81 10.06 -22.27
N ALA A 291 -10.74 10.81 -21.17
CA ALA A 291 -11.27 12.16 -21.10
C ALA A 291 -10.54 13.08 -22.09
N LEU A 292 -9.21 13.04 -22.11
CA LEU A 292 -8.38 13.81 -23.04
C LEU A 292 -8.71 13.53 -24.51
N ARG A 293 -8.96 12.26 -24.86
CA ARG A 293 -9.39 11.89 -26.23
C ARG A 293 -10.74 12.49 -26.59
N ARG A 294 -11.70 12.54 -25.67
CA ARG A 294 -13.02 13.16 -25.92
C ARG A 294 -12.91 14.66 -26.10
N GLU A 295 -12.10 15.32 -25.27
CA GLU A 295 -11.84 16.77 -25.38
C GLU A 295 -11.19 17.15 -26.71
N ARG A 296 -10.33 16.28 -27.28
CA ARG A 296 -9.71 16.48 -28.59
C ARG A 296 -10.65 16.14 -29.76
N GLY A 297 -11.46 15.09 -29.61
CA GLY A 297 -12.38 14.62 -30.66
C GLY A 297 -13.65 15.48 -30.81
N GLY A 298 -14.09 16.17 -29.77
CA GLY A 298 -15.26 17.08 -29.83
C GLY A 298 -14.96 18.46 -30.44
N LYS A 299 -13.76 18.66 -31.00
CA LYS A 299 -13.31 19.92 -31.62
C LYS A 299 -13.15 19.84 -33.14
N SER A 300 -13.58 18.75 -33.77
CA SER A 300 -13.69 18.61 -35.23
C SER A 300 -15.12 18.86 -35.67
#